data_AF-A0A9W4WG66-F1
#
_entry.id   AF-A0A9W4WG66-F1
#
_cell.length_a   1.000
_cell.length_b   1.000
_cell.length_c   1.000
_cell.angle_alpha   90.00
_cell.angle_beta   90.00
_cell.angle_gamma   90.00
#
_symmetry.space_group_name_H-M   'P 1'
#
loop_
_entity.id
_entity.type
_entity.pdbx_description
1 polymer ?
#
loop_
_entity_poly.entity_id
_entity_poly.type
_entity_poly.pdbx_seq_one_letter_code
_entity_poly.pdbx_strand_id
1 'polypeptide(L)'
;MNPTLPDSPPSAPAEQIRLMKERIALLKEVNEALYQNTHPVDDRKTRRNLSEAARFAHLPPLPPTLPRPDYSLTADLISLDDEEVRFYVACENGSVEEVASFVQQTNSPSQAVLQHGLEQASFGNQPAVARYFLERGTPLHGNVFSRARRVKTKDRSYLADVSIFDRTQSGGEDTLITLIRVFLDFGWHPNQAWRRATSNKCKTPLPYEGCITNTPLVELLLQHGADPNIAADSCSPDGEEPPLN
;
A
#
# COMPACT_ATOMS: atom_id res chain seq x y z
N MET A 1 -47.87 5.93 19.43
CA MET A 1 -46.46 6.21 19.13
C MET A 1 -45.74 4.87 19.15
N ASN A 2 -45.44 4.30 17.99
CA ASN A 2 -44.66 3.07 17.93
C ASN A 2 -43.19 3.43 18.23
N PRO A 3 -42.54 2.79 19.22
CA PRO A 3 -41.11 2.94 19.40
C PRO A 3 -40.43 2.30 18.20
N THR A 4 -39.69 3.10 17.45
CA THR A 4 -38.77 2.65 16.40
C THR A 4 -37.78 1.67 17.04
N LEU A 5 -37.84 0.41 16.64
CA LEU A 5 -36.81 -0.56 17.00
C LEU A 5 -35.46 -0.05 16.46
N PRO A 6 -34.36 -0.19 17.21
CA PRO A 6 -33.03 0.07 16.68
C PRO A 6 -32.75 -0.90 15.52
N ASP A 7 -32.23 -0.37 14.42
CA ASP A 7 -31.84 -1.16 13.24
C ASP A 7 -30.95 -2.33 13.66
N SER A 8 -31.31 -3.53 13.19
CA SER A 8 -30.51 -4.73 13.41
C SER A 8 -29.11 -4.53 12.81
N PRO A 9 -28.04 -5.04 13.46
CA PRO A 9 -26.69 -4.89 12.92
C PRO A 9 -26.58 -5.51 11.52
N PRO A 10 -25.81 -4.90 10.60
CA PRO A 10 -25.67 -5.38 9.23
C PRO A 10 -25.05 -6.79 9.19
N SER A 11 -25.42 -7.58 8.17
CA SER A 11 -24.80 -8.89 7.93
C SER A 11 -23.29 -8.74 7.66
N ALA A 12 -22.50 -9.78 7.93
CA ALA A 12 -21.04 -9.72 7.73
C ALA A 12 -20.62 -9.27 6.31
N PRO A 13 -21.28 -9.72 5.21
CA PRO A 13 -20.98 -9.21 3.87
C PRO A 13 -21.36 -7.73 3.67
N ALA A 14 -22.49 -7.29 4.24
CA ALA A 14 -22.90 -5.88 4.17
C ALA A 14 -21.94 -4.96 4.95
N GLU A 15 -21.41 -5.44 6.07
CA GLU A 15 -20.42 -4.71 6.86
C GLU A 15 -19.08 -4.61 6.13
N GLN A 16 -18.62 -5.68 5.47
CA GLN A 16 -17.40 -5.63 4.64
C GLN A 16 -17.52 -4.61 3.50
N ILE A 17 -18.65 -4.61 2.78
CA ILE A 17 -18.94 -3.63 1.72
C ILE A 17 -18.93 -2.21 2.29
N ARG A 18 -19.59 -1.99 3.44
CA ARG A 18 -19.64 -0.68 4.11
C ARG A 18 -18.24 -0.18 4.48
N LEU A 19 -17.42 -1.04 5.10
CA LEU A 19 -16.05 -0.72 5.49
C LEU A 19 -15.15 -0.44 4.28
N MET A 20 -15.32 -1.18 3.19
CA MET A 20 -14.58 -0.94 1.95
C MET A 20 -14.95 0.41 1.34
N LYS A 21 -16.23 0.78 1.31
CA LYS A 21 -16.67 2.12 0.88
C LYS A 21 -16.08 3.24 1.73
N GLU A 22 -16.04 3.07 3.05
CA GLU A 22 -15.40 4.04 3.94
C GLU A 22 -13.90 4.20 3.64
N ARG A 23 -13.22 3.10 3.30
CA ARG A 23 -11.80 3.11 2.92
C ARG A 23 -11.57 3.83 1.59
N ILE A 24 -12.41 3.57 0.58
CA ILE A 24 -12.33 4.25 -0.72
C ILE A 24 -12.61 5.74 -0.55
N ALA A 25 -13.63 6.12 0.23
CA ALA A 25 -13.94 7.51 0.53
C ALA A 25 -12.77 8.22 1.26
N LEU A 26 -11.99 7.50 2.06
CA LEU A 26 -10.81 8.04 2.74
C LEU A 26 -9.72 8.48 1.78
N LEU A 27 -9.57 7.83 0.62
CA LEU A 27 -8.50 8.12 -0.34
C LEU A 27 -8.57 9.57 -0.84
N LYS A 28 -9.77 10.14 -0.99
CA LYS A 28 -9.93 11.55 -1.37
C LYS A 28 -9.30 12.49 -0.34
N GLU A 29 -9.53 12.24 0.96
CA GLU A 29 -8.93 13.03 2.02
C GLU A 29 -7.41 12.85 2.10
N VAL A 30 -6.93 11.63 1.84
CA VAL A 30 -5.48 11.34 1.80
C VAL A 30 -4.82 12.08 0.64
N ASN A 31 -5.40 12.02 -0.56
CA ASN A 31 -4.86 12.68 -1.75
C ASN A 31 -4.85 14.20 -1.57
N GLU A 32 -5.92 14.77 -1.02
CA GLU A 32 -5.98 16.21 -0.67
C GLU A 32 -4.91 16.57 0.37
N ALA A 33 -4.79 15.78 1.44
CA ALA A 33 -3.78 16.03 2.46
C ALA A 33 -2.35 15.92 1.90
N LEU A 34 -2.10 14.99 0.97
CA LEU A 34 -0.80 14.89 0.29
C LEU A 34 -0.53 16.13 -0.55
N TYR A 35 -1.52 16.60 -1.32
CA TYR A 35 -1.40 17.82 -2.12
C TYR A 35 -1.03 19.03 -1.25
N GLN A 36 -1.76 19.26 -0.16
CA GLN A 36 -1.52 20.39 0.75
C GLN A 36 -0.17 20.34 1.48
N ASN A 37 0.38 19.14 1.68
CA ASN A 37 1.69 18.94 2.32
C ASN A 37 2.87 18.97 1.35
N THR A 38 2.62 19.21 0.05
CA THR A 38 3.66 19.37 -0.97
C THR A 38 4.28 20.76 -0.83
N HIS A 39 5.20 20.92 0.11
CA HIS A 39 5.98 22.16 0.23
C HIS A 39 7.12 22.19 -0.79
N PRO A 40 7.48 23.38 -1.33
CA PRO A 40 8.67 23.52 -2.14
C PRO A 40 9.89 23.01 -1.36
N VAL A 41 10.74 22.25 -2.06
CA VAL A 41 11.92 21.62 -1.47
C VAL A 41 12.83 22.70 -0.88
N ASP A 42 13.15 22.60 0.41
CA ASP A 42 14.11 23.51 1.06
C ASP A 42 15.51 23.30 0.46
N ASP A 43 16.04 24.33 -0.20
CA ASP A 43 17.39 24.36 -0.79
C ASP A 43 18.49 23.84 0.14
N ARG A 44 18.37 24.06 1.46
CA ARG A 44 19.34 23.56 2.45
C ARG A 44 19.29 22.04 2.56
N LYS A 45 18.08 21.47 2.49
CA LYS A 45 17.87 20.02 2.50
C LYS A 45 18.39 19.39 1.22
N THR A 46 18.17 20.03 0.06
CA THR A 46 18.72 19.58 -1.23
C THR A 46 20.24 19.53 -1.23
N ARG A 47 20.90 20.60 -0.75
CA ARG A 47 22.38 20.64 -0.64
C ARG A 47 22.94 19.59 0.30
N ARG A 48 22.26 19.34 1.43
CA ARG A 48 22.65 18.29 2.37
C ARG A 48 22.51 16.91 1.73
N ASN A 49 21.40 16.64 1.05
CA ASN A 49 21.17 15.37 0.36
C ASN A 49 22.21 15.13 -0.75
N LEU A 50 22.56 16.16 -1.54
CA LEU A 50 23.63 16.10 -2.54
C LEU A 50 25.00 15.80 -1.90
N SER A 51 25.29 16.43 -0.76
CA SER A 51 26.54 16.18 -0.01
C SER A 51 26.59 14.77 0.59
N GLU A 52 25.46 14.23 1.06
CA GLU A 52 25.36 12.86 1.58
C GLU A 52 25.46 11.85 0.44
N ALA A 53 24.78 12.08 -0.69
CA ALA A 53 24.89 11.26 -1.90
C ALA A 53 26.35 11.19 -2.40
N ALA A 54 27.08 12.31 -2.40
CA ALA A 54 28.50 12.33 -2.77
C ALA A 54 29.38 11.46 -1.85
N ARG A 55 29.05 11.37 -0.55
CA ARG A 55 29.79 10.51 0.40
C ARG A 55 29.60 9.03 0.11
N PHE A 56 28.47 8.64 -0.45
CA PHE A 56 28.13 7.25 -0.76
C PHE A 56 28.23 6.93 -2.26
N ALA A 57 28.77 7.82 -3.08
CA ALA A 57 28.89 7.64 -4.53
C ALA A 57 29.74 6.42 -4.96
N HIS A 58 30.51 5.85 -4.04
CA HIS A 58 31.28 4.63 -4.25
C HIS A 58 30.46 3.34 -4.07
N LEU A 59 29.25 3.44 -3.48
CA LEU A 59 28.32 2.34 -3.32
C LEU A 59 27.42 2.24 -4.56
N PRO A 60 26.92 1.04 -4.91
CA PRO A 60 25.92 0.91 -5.95
C PRO A 60 24.66 1.71 -5.59
N PRO A 61 23.98 2.33 -6.57
CA PRO A 61 22.76 3.08 -6.30
C PRO A 61 21.68 2.13 -5.77
N LEU A 62 20.89 2.63 -4.82
CA LEU A 62 19.70 1.91 -4.36
C LEU A 62 18.69 1.78 -5.51
N PRO A 63 17.88 0.71 -5.55
CA PRO A 63 16.81 0.57 -6.52
C PRO A 63 15.82 1.75 -6.42
N PRO A 64 15.23 2.20 -7.54
CA PRO A 64 14.33 3.35 -7.56
C PRO A 64 13.09 3.09 -6.71
N THR A 65 12.59 4.13 -6.05
CA THR A 65 11.40 4.03 -5.19
C THR A 65 10.20 3.53 -6.00
N LEU A 66 9.41 2.63 -5.41
CA LEU A 66 8.16 2.17 -6.04
C LEU A 66 7.24 3.36 -6.33
N PRO A 67 6.56 3.36 -7.49
CA PRO A 67 5.66 4.44 -7.85
C PRO A 67 4.45 4.47 -6.92
N ARG A 68 3.82 5.63 -6.81
CA ARG A 68 2.46 5.72 -6.26
C ARG A 68 1.44 5.15 -7.27
N PRO A 69 0.38 4.48 -6.82
CA PRO A 69 -0.67 4.02 -7.72
C PRO A 69 -1.51 5.20 -8.26
N ASP A 70 -2.11 5.00 -9.42
CA ASP A 70 -2.85 6.02 -10.17
C ASP A 70 -3.97 6.65 -9.32
N TYR A 71 -4.74 5.82 -8.59
CA TYR A 71 -5.83 6.28 -7.72
C TYR A 71 -5.38 7.13 -6.52
N SER A 72 -4.07 7.13 -6.20
CA SER A 72 -3.52 8.01 -5.16
C SER A 72 -3.01 9.34 -5.71
N LEU A 73 -2.84 9.43 -7.03
CA LEU A 73 -2.38 10.64 -7.71
C LEU A 73 -3.54 11.42 -8.34
N THR A 74 -4.60 10.71 -8.73
CA THR A 74 -5.75 11.32 -9.39
C THR A 74 -7.03 10.90 -8.68
N ALA A 75 -7.82 11.89 -8.29
CA ALA A 75 -9.12 11.65 -7.64
C ALA A 75 -10.08 10.95 -8.61
N ASP A 76 -11.04 10.21 -8.04
CA ASP A 76 -12.18 9.62 -8.77
C ASP A 76 -11.83 8.56 -9.83
N LEU A 77 -10.63 7.98 -9.79
CA LEU A 77 -10.25 6.85 -10.66
C LEU A 77 -10.78 5.48 -10.21
N ILE A 78 -11.35 5.40 -9.00
CA ILE A 78 -12.04 4.21 -8.48
C ILE A 78 -13.40 4.61 -7.92
N SER A 79 -14.38 3.71 -8.06
CA SER A 79 -15.79 3.99 -7.78
C SER A 79 -16.24 3.47 -6.41
N LEU A 80 -17.37 4.00 -5.94
CA LEU A 80 -18.11 3.53 -4.76
C LEU A 80 -19.31 2.63 -5.13
N ASP A 81 -19.42 2.25 -6.40
CA ASP A 81 -20.46 1.33 -6.85
C ASP A 81 -20.32 -0.06 -6.20
N ASP A 82 -21.44 -0.75 -6.07
CA ASP A 82 -21.48 -2.04 -5.37
C ASP A 82 -20.71 -3.14 -6.10
N GLU A 83 -20.45 -3.00 -7.40
CA GLU A 83 -19.79 -4.04 -8.22
C GLU A 83 -18.27 -4.00 -8.01
N GLU A 84 -17.66 -2.83 -8.19
CA GLU A 84 -16.25 -2.58 -7.89
C GLU A 84 -15.96 -2.82 -6.40
N VAL A 85 -16.85 -2.38 -5.50
CA VAL A 85 -16.66 -2.61 -4.06
C VAL A 85 -16.67 -4.10 -3.73
N ARG A 86 -17.56 -4.90 -4.33
CA ARG A 86 -17.55 -6.35 -4.17
C ARG A 86 -16.27 -6.97 -4.72
N PHE A 87 -15.78 -6.47 -5.85
CA PHE A 87 -14.50 -6.89 -6.41
C PHE A 87 -13.34 -6.63 -5.45
N TYR A 88 -13.26 -5.45 -4.82
CA TYR A 88 -12.22 -5.13 -3.83
C TYR A 88 -12.33 -6.00 -2.57
N VAL A 89 -13.57 -6.31 -2.12
CA VAL A 89 -13.80 -7.24 -1.01
C VAL A 89 -13.36 -8.65 -1.38
N ALA A 90 -13.65 -9.13 -2.60
CA ALA A 90 -13.16 -10.42 -3.10
C ALA A 90 -11.63 -10.48 -3.12
N CYS A 91 -10.97 -9.36 -3.49
CA CYS A 91 -9.51 -9.26 -3.43
C CYS A 91 -8.97 -9.38 -2.00
N GLU A 92 -9.58 -8.69 -1.02
CA GLU A 92 -9.16 -8.75 0.39
C GLU A 92 -9.43 -10.13 1.01
N ASN A 93 -10.51 -10.81 0.59
CA ASN A 93 -10.89 -12.13 1.08
C ASN A 93 -10.14 -13.29 0.39
N GLY A 94 -9.50 -13.06 -0.76
CA GLY A 94 -8.71 -14.08 -1.45
C GLY A 94 -9.47 -14.90 -2.50
N SER A 95 -10.66 -14.47 -2.91
CA SER A 95 -11.50 -15.18 -3.88
C SER A 95 -11.01 -14.99 -5.31
N VAL A 96 -10.02 -15.77 -5.75
CA VAL A 96 -9.41 -15.67 -7.10
C VAL A 96 -10.47 -15.84 -8.20
N GLU A 97 -11.46 -16.71 -8.00
CA GLU A 97 -12.53 -16.96 -8.98
C GLU A 97 -13.42 -15.72 -9.17
N GLU A 98 -13.81 -15.05 -8.09
CA GLU A 98 -14.63 -13.84 -8.15
C GLU A 98 -13.84 -12.67 -8.77
N VAL A 99 -12.57 -12.52 -8.39
CA VAL A 99 -11.64 -11.54 -8.97
C VAL A 99 -11.51 -11.76 -10.47
N ALA A 100 -11.27 -13.01 -10.90
CA ALA A 100 -11.13 -13.34 -12.30
C ALA A 100 -12.43 -13.12 -13.09
N SER A 101 -13.58 -13.45 -12.50
CA SER A 101 -14.90 -13.25 -13.11
C SER A 101 -15.16 -11.76 -13.36
N PHE A 102 -14.92 -10.89 -12.38
CA PHE A 102 -15.07 -9.44 -12.54
C PHE A 102 -14.17 -8.88 -13.66
N VAL A 103 -12.89 -9.26 -13.66
CA VAL A 103 -11.91 -8.77 -14.65
C VAL A 103 -12.28 -9.22 -16.07
N GLN A 104 -12.86 -10.41 -16.23
CA GLN A 104 -13.34 -10.92 -17.52
C GLN A 104 -14.63 -10.21 -17.98
N GLN A 105 -15.58 -9.96 -17.07
CA GLN A 105 -16.88 -9.37 -17.39
C GLN A 105 -16.80 -7.88 -17.75
N THR A 106 -15.92 -7.13 -17.06
CA THR A 106 -15.78 -5.68 -17.23
C THR A 106 -15.08 -5.29 -18.54
N ASN A 107 -14.60 -6.26 -19.32
CA ASN A 107 -13.94 -6.07 -20.62
C ASN A 107 -12.81 -5.02 -20.57
N SER A 108 -11.87 -5.23 -19.62
CA SER A 108 -10.69 -4.39 -19.29
C SER A 108 -10.95 -3.29 -18.24
N PRO A 109 -10.97 -3.62 -16.94
CA PRO A 109 -10.89 -2.64 -15.87
C PRO A 109 -9.68 -1.70 -16.02
N SER A 110 -9.79 -0.47 -15.49
CA SER A 110 -8.67 0.48 -15.50
C SER A 110 -7.50 -0.02 -14.64
N GLN A 111 -6.29 0.49 -14.90
CA GLN A 111 -5.13 0.17 -14.05
C GLN A 111 -5.34 0.63 -12.60
N ALA A 112 -6.02 1.76 -12.37
CA ALA A 112 -6.36 2.22 -11.03
C ALA A 112 -7.22 1.20 -10.26
N VAL A 113 -8.23 0.61 -10.90
CA VAL A 113 -9.07 -0.44 -10.31
C VAL A 113 -8.23 -1.69 -9.99
N LEU A 114 -7.37 -2.13 -10.92
CA LEU A 114 -6.52 -3.30 -10.72
C LEU A 114 -5.46 -3.09 -9.64
N GLN A 115 -4.82 -1.92 -9.60
CA GLN A 115 -3.86 -1.53 -8.56
C GLN A 115 -4.55 -1.48 -7.18
N HIS A 116 -5.79 -0.96 -7.10
CA HIS A 116 -6.51 -0.92 -5.82
C HIS A 116 -6.90 -2.33 -5.36
N GLY A 117 -7.26 -3.22 -6.30
CA GLY A 117 -7.44 -4.65 -6.04
C GLY A 117 -6.17 -5.32 -5.50
N LEU A 118 -5.00 -5.00 -6.07
CA LEU A 118 -3.70 -5.49 -5.60
C LEU A 118 -3.35 -4.97 -4.18
N GLU A 119 -3.66 -3.70 -3.87
CA GLU A 119 -3.58 -3.18 -2.50
C GLU A 119 -4.44 -4.01 -1.55
N GLN A 120 -5.70 -4.27 -1.91
CA GLN A 120 -6.62 -5.05 -1.07
C GLN A 120 -6.13 -6.48 -0.85
N ALA A 121 -5.63 -7.14 -1.89
CA ALA A 121 -5.03 -8.47 -1.77
C ALA A 121 -3.84 -8.48 -0.79
N SER A 122 -3.02 -7.44 -0.82
CA SER A 122 -1.85 -7.31 0.07
C SER A 122 -2.27 -7.20 1.53
N PHE A 123 -3.22 -6.30 1.82
CA PHE A 123 -3.77 -6.10 3.17
C PHE A 123 -4.77 -7.18 3.62
N GLY A 124 -5.23 -8.02 2.70
CA GLY A 124 -5.91 -9.28 2.98
C GLY A 124 -4.95 -10.46 3.23
N ASN A 125 -3.65 -10.30 2.97
CA ASN A 125 -2.65 -11.38 2.99
C ASN A 125 -2.92 -12.48 1.96
N GLN A 126 -3.30 -12.11 0.74
CA GLN A 126 -3.77 -13.02 -0.31
C GLN A 126 -2.73 -13.17 -1.44
N PRO A 127 -1.72 -14.05 -1.29
CA PRO A 127 -0.66 -14.21 -2.28
C PRO A 127 -1.15 -14.70 -3.64
N ALA A 128 -2.21 -15.53 -3.67
CA ALA A 128 -2.78 -16.04 -4.93
C ALA A 128 -3.43 -14.93 -5.76
N VAL A 129 -4.20 -14.06 -5.11
CA VAL A 129 -4.82 -12.89 -5.77
C VAL A 129 -3.74 -11.87 -6.18
N ALA A 130 -2.74 -11.63 -5.33
CA ALA A 130 -1.64 -10.74 -5.68
C ALA A 130 -0.89 -11.25 -6.93
N ARG A 131 -0.55 -12.55 -6.98
CA ARG A 131 0.07 -13.18 -8.15
C ARG A 131 -0.81 -13.03 -9.40
N TYR A 132 -2.11 -13.27 -9.28
CA TYR A 132 -3.06 -13.11 -10.40
C TYR A 132 -2.97 -11.71 -11.06
N PHE A 133 -2.92 -10.65 -10.26
CA PHE A 133 -2.77 -9.29 -10.78
C PHE A 133 -1.42 -9.06 -11.46
N LEU A 134 -0.33 -9.51 -10.82
CA LEU A 134 1.02 -9.30 -11.32
C LEU A 134 1.31 -10.07 -12.62
N GLU A 135 0.82 -11.31 -12.74
CA GLU A 135 0.88 -12.10 -13.99
C GLU A 135 0.16 -11.43 -15.16
N ARG A 136 -0.85 -10.61 -14.87
CA ARG A 136 -1.64 -9.88 -15.86
C ARG A 136 -1.16 -8.44 -16.07
N GLY A 137 0.00 -8.10 -15.52
CA GLY A 137 0.68 -6.83 -15.80
C GLY A 137 0.22 -5.65 -14.96
N THR A 138 -0.52 -5.87 -13.86
CA THR A 138 -0.73 -4.81 -12.86
C THR A 138 0.63 -4.45 -12.24
N PRO A 139 1.07 -3.18 -12.30
CA PRO A 139 2.38 -2.81 -11.77
C PRO A 139 2.41 -2.85 -10.24
N LEU A 140 3.56 -3.28 -9.68
CA LEU A 140 3.83 -3.08 -8.26
C LEU A 140 3.93 -1.58 -7.94
N HIS A 141 3.32 -1.19 -6.84
CA HIS A 141 3.27 0.20 -6.39
C HIS A 141 3.42 0.27 -4.87
N GLY A 142 3.77 1.44 -4.33
CA GLY A 142 4.07 1.61 -2.91
C GLY A 142 2.92 1.22 -1.98
N ASN A 143 1.67 1.46 -2.39
CA ASN A 143 0.53 1.18 -1.53
C ASN A 143 0.28 -0.31 -1.23
N VAL A 144 0.90 -1.25 -1.96
CA VAL A 144 0.81 -2.69 -1.59
C VAL A 144 1.48 -2.95 -0.23
N PHE A 145 2.40 -2.07 0.19
CA PHE A 145 3.11 -2.17 1.47
C PHE A 145 2.54 -1.24 2.56
N SER A 146 1.94 -0.12 2.18
CA SER A 146 1.46 0.91 3.12
C SER A 146 0.13 1.51 2.67
N ARG A 147 -0.81 1.69 3.60
CA ARG A 147 -2.07 2.39 3.33
C ARG A 147 -2.46 3.32 4.47
N ALA A 148 -3.29 4.30 4.14
CA ALA A 148 -3.89 5.17 5.15
C ALA A 148 -5.03 4.44 5.88
N ARG A 149 -5.10 4.62 7.20
CA ARG A 149 -6.21 4.19 8.03
C ARG A 149 -6.66 5.32 8.92
N ARG A 150 -7.96 5.58 8.99
CA ARG A 150 -8.50 6.51 9.98
C ARG A 150 -8.46 5.87 11.35
N VAL A 151 -7.80 6.53 12.29
CA VAL A 151 -7.78 6.16 13.71
C VAL A 151 -8.61 7.19 14.48
N LYS A 152 -9.64 6.70 15.17
CA LYS A 152 -10.46 7.50 16.08
C LYS A 152 -10.07 7.15 17.51
N THR A 153 -9.61 8.13 18.27
CA THR A 153 -9.51 8.05 19.73
C THR A 153 -10.63 8.88 20.35
N LYS A 154 -10.74 8.89 21.68
CA LYS A 154 -11.74 9.72 22.39
C LYS A 154 -11.62 11.21 22.04
N ASP A 155 -10.39 11.69 21.83
CA ASP A 155 -10.10 13.11 21.73
C ASP A 155 -9.72 13.58 20.31
N ARG A 156 -9.40 12.65 19.38
CA ARG A 156 -8.94 13.01 18.03
C ARG A 156 -9.28 11.95 16.97
N SER A 157 -9.43 12.43 15.74
CA SER A 157 -9.48 11.62 14.53
C SER A 157 -8.27 12.01 13.68
N TYR A 158 -7.44 11.05 13.28
CA TYR A 158 -6.27 11.31 12.44
C TYR A 158 -6.03 10.16 11.47
N LEU A 159 -5.28 10.45 10.40
CA LEU A 159 -4.83 9.46 9.43
C LEU A 159 -3.52 8.83 9.93
N ALA A 160 -3.53 7.51 10.10
CA ALA A 160 -2.35 6.72 10.38
C ALA A 160 -1.87 6.01 9.12
N ASP A 161 -0.56 5.90 8.97
CA ASP A 161 0.07 5.00 8.01
C ASP A 161 0.10 3.60 8.61
N VAL A 162 -0.42 2.60 7.90
CA VAL A 162 -0.40 1.19 8.32
C VAL A 162 0.32 0.38 7.27
N SER A 163 1.22 -0.49 7.71
CA SER A 163 2.02 -1.36 6.85
C SER A 163 1.58 -2.81 6.93
N ILE A 164 1.77 -3.57 5.85
CA ILE A 164 1.62 -5.03 5.89
C ILE A 164 2.64 -5.69 6.84
N PHE A 165 3.74 -4.98 7.16
CA PHE A 165 4.77 -5.39 8.12
C PHE A 165 4.46 -5.02 9.57
N ASP A 166 3.37 -4.28 9.85
CA ASP A 166 2.93 -4.00 11.24
C ASP A 166 2.17 -5.17 11.87
N ARG A 167 1.91 -6.24 11.10
CA ARG A 167 1.17 -7.41 11.56
C ARG A 167 2.00 -8.18 12.56
N THR A 168 1.76 -7.95 13.85
CA THR A 168 2.51 -8.63 14.90
C THR A 168 2.06 -10.05 15.12
N GLN A 169 0.78 -10.46 14.93
CA GLN A 169 0.33 -11.84 15.24
C GLN A 169 -0.98 -12.32 14.53
N SER A 170 -1.35 -11.81 13.36
CA SER A 170 -2.66 -12.17 12.74
C SER A 170 -2.54 -12.63 11.29
N GLY A 171 -2.29 -13.94 11.15
CA GLY A 171 -2.12 -14.68 9.89
C GLY A 171 -0.97 -15.67 10.07
N GLY A 172 -1.07 -16.89 9.52
CA GLY A 172 0.07 -17.82 9.56
C GLY A 172 1.30 -17.11 9.01
N GLU A 173 2.41 -17.08 9.78
CA GLU A 173 3.64 -16.36 9.42
C GLU A 173 4.09 -16.69 7.99
N ASP A 174 3.84 -17.93 7.57
CA ASP A 174 4.02 -18.47 6.22
C ASP A 174 3.30 -17.69 5.11
N THR A 175 2.12 -17.13 5.39
CA THR A 175 1.32 -16.45 4.36
C THR A 175 1.91 -15.09 4.00
N LEU A 176 2.40 -14.31 4.98
CA LEU A 176 3.10 -13.06 4.68
C LEU A 176 4.39 -13.33 3.92
N ILE A 177 5.16 -14.34 4.35
CA ILE A 177 6.38 -14.79 3.64
C ILE A 177 6.04 -15.17 2.19
N THR A 178 4.93 -15.88 1.97
CA THR A 178 4.47 -16.25 0.63
C THR A 178 4.09 -15.03 -0.20
N LEU A 179 3.40 -14.04 0.38
CA LEU A 179 3.08 -12.78 -0.30
C LEU A 179 4.35 -12.01 -0.67
N ILE A 180 5.33 -11.94 0.23
CA ILE A 180 6.61 -11.27 -0.03
C ILE A 180 7.39 -12.00 -1.13
N ARG A 181 7.39 -13.33 -1.15
CA ARG A 181 7.96 -14.12 -2.27
C ARG A 181 7.33 -13.76 -3.60
N VAL A 182 6.01 -13.62 -3.64
CA VAL A 182 5.32 -13.14 -4.86
C VAL A 182 5.89 -11.79 -5.29
N PHE A 183 6.02 -10.80 -4.40
CA PHE A 183 6.57 -9.50 -4.80
C PHE A 183 8.03 -9.60 -5.29
N LEU A 184 8.86 -10.42 -4.64
CA LEU A 184 10.24 -10.69 -5.07
C LEU A 184 10.28 -11.33 -6.48
N ASP A 185 9.41 -12.32 -6.74
CA ASP A 185 9.30 -13.00 -8.05
C ASP A 185 8.92 -12.01 -9.17
N PHE A 186 8.19 -10.94 -8.84
CA PHE A 186 7.77 -9.89 -9.76
C PHE A 186 8.65 -8.62 -9.69
N GLY A 187 9.89 -8.76 -9.23
CA GLY A 187 10.94 -7.75 -9.39
C GLY A 187 11.01 -6.68 -8.31
N TRP A 188 10.24 -6.80 -7.21
CA TRP A 188 10.49 -5.99 -6.04
C TRP A 188 11.83 -6.36 -5.41
N HIS A 189 12.61 -5.36 -5.00
CA HIS A 189 13.85 -5.57 -4.26
C HIS A 189 13.69 -5.12 -2.79
N PRO A 190 14.24 -5.82 -1.78
CA PRO A 190 14.07 -5.44 -0.36
C PRO A 190 14.58 -4.03 0.00
N ASN A 191 15.61 -3.55 -0.72
CA ASN A 191 16.12 -2.18 -0.59
C ASN A 191 15.32 -1.14 -1.39
N GLN A 192 14.28 -1.57 -2.12
CA GLN A 192 13.40 -0.70 -2.88
C GLN A 192 12.40 -0.05 -1.94
N ALA A 193 12.57 1.25 -1.73
CA ALA A 193 11.70 2.00 -0.87
C ALA A 193 10.32 2.23 -1.50
N TRP A 194 9.33 2.51 -0.66
CA TRP A 194 8.05 3.08 -1.07
C TRP A 194 7.76 4.35 -0.28
N ARG A 195 6.94 5.25 -0.83
CA ARG A 195 6.42 6.39 -0.08
C ARG A 195 5.27 5.93 0.82
N ARG A 196 5.20 6.51 2.02
CA ARG A 196 4.05 6.37 2.91
C ARG A 196 2.75 6.81 2.20
N ALA A 197 1.65 6.14 2.52
CA ALA A 197 0.35 6.52 1.99
C ALA A 197 -0.09 7.91 2.50
N THR A 198 0.33 8.28 3.71
CA THR A 198 -0.07 9.54 4.37
C THR A 198 0.96 10.68 4.29
N SER A 199 2.15 10.43 3.71
CA SER A 199 3.20 11.45 3.60
C SER A 199 4.21 11.11 2.49
N ASN A 200 5.07 12.05 2.12
CA ASN A 200 6.13 11.81 1.13
C ASN A 200 7.40 11.17 1.72
N LYS A 201 7.37 10.69 2.97
CA LYS A 201 8.48 9.97 3.59
C LYS A 201 8.59 8.55 3.04
N CYS A 202 9.81 8.09 2.85
CA CYS A 202 10.08 6.78 2.27
C CYS A 202 10.38 5.72 3.32
N LYS A 203 10.00 4.48 3.04
CA LYS A 203 10.18 3.33 3.91
C LYS A 203 10.71 2.12 3.15
N THR A 204 11.48 1.32 3.88
CA THR A 204 11.88 -0.04 3.53
C THR A 204 11.28 -1.00 4.57
N PRO A 205 11.36 -2.32 4.38
CA PRO A 205 10.73 -3.31 5.27
C PRO A 205 11.37 -3.38 6.67
N LEU A 206 12.71 -3.38 6.76
CA LEU A 206 13.44 -3.69 7.99
C LEU A 206 13.18 -2.72 9.16
N PRO A 207 12.89 -1.42 8.97
CA PRO A 207 12.52 -0.54 10.07
C PRO A 207 11.20 -0.88 10.80
N TYR A 208 10.37 -1.81 10.29
CA TYR A 208 9.10 -2.16 10.92
C TYR A 208 9.28 -3.20 12.04
N GLU A 209 8.65 -2.95 13.20
CA GLU A 209 8.75 -3.83 14.38
C GLU A 209 8.23 -5.25 14.09
N GLY A 210 7.08 -5.37 13.41
CA GLY A 210 6.54 -6.67 13.01
C GLY A 210 7.41 -7.41 11.98
N CYS A 211 8.28 -6.70 11.25
CA CYS A 211 9.27 -7.32 10.37
C CYS A 211 10.43 -7.89 11.20
N ILE A 212 11.07 -7.09 12.05
CA ILE A 212 12.29 -7.51 12.79
C ILE A 212 12.02 -8.59 13.82
N THR A 213 10.78 -8.72 14.28
CA THR A 213 10.36 -9.78 15.21
C THR A 213 9.99 -11.09 14.49
N ASN A 214 9.86 -11.07 13.16
CA ASN A 214 9.59 -12.23 12.33
C ASN A 214 10.90 -12.74 11.72
N THR A 215 11.60 -13.62 12.44
CA THR A 215 12.91 -14.15 12.02
C THR A 215 12.90 -14.76 10.61
N PRO A 216 11.94 -15.64 10.23
CA PRO A 216 11.91 -16.19 8.89
C PRO A 216 11.74 -15.13 7.79
N LEU A 217 10.97 -14.07 8.04
CA LEU A 217 10.83 -12.96 7.09
C LEU A 217 12.13 -12.17 6.97
N VAL A 218 12.81 -11.87 8.09
CA VAL A 218 14.12 -11.19 8.06
C VAL A 218 15.13 -12.02 7.29
N GLU A 219 15.20 -13.33 7.54
CA GLU A 219 16.08 -14.24 6.82
C GLU A 219 15.80 -14.24 5.32
N LEU A 220 14.52 -14.29 4.91
CA LEU A 220 14.13 -14.17 3.49
C LEU A 220 14.63 -12.87 2.88
N LEU A 221 14.39 -11.73 3.54
CA LEU A 221 14.79 -10.42 3.02
C LEU A 221 16.32 -10.32 2.89
N LEU A 222 17.08 -10.80 3.88
CA LEU A 222 18.55 -10.81 3.84
C LEU A 222 19.09 -11.73 2.74
N GLN A 223 18.48 -12.91 2.54
CA GLN A 223 18.82 -13.82 1.42
C GLN A 223 18.62 -13.15 0.05
N HIS A 224 17.66 -12.22 -0.04
CA HIS A 224 17.37 -11.42 -1.23
C HIS A 224 18.06 -10.05 -1.25
N GLY A 225 19.12 -9.84 -0.44
CA GLY A 225 19.98 -8.65 -0.52
C GLY A 225 19.49 -7.43 0.26
N ALA A 226 18.59 -7.61 1.23
CA ALA A 226 18.23 -6.52 2.15
C ALA A 226 19.47 -6.03 2.92
N ASP A 227 19.67 -4.72 2.96
CA ASP A 227 20.73 -4.09 3.75
C ASP A 227 20.14 -3.52 5.05
N PRO A 228 20.49 -4.06 6.23
CA PRO A 228 19.98 -3.61 7.52
C PRO A 228 20.47 -2.20 7.89
N ASN A 229 21.45 -1.66 7.19
CA ASN A 229 21.98 -0.31 7.43
C ASN A 229 21.23 0.77 6.67
N ILE A 230 20.29 0.42 5.79
CA ILE A 230 19.47 1.40 5.10
C ILE A 230 18.54 2.06 6.11
N ALA A 231 18.82 3.34 6.37
CA ALA A 231 17.99 4.15 7.25
C ALA A 231 16.57 4.29 6.69
N ALA A 232 15.61 4.40 7.61
CA ALA A 232 14.31 4.95 7.29
C ALA A 232 14.47 6.37 6.71
N ASP A 233 13.71 6.70 5.68
CA ASP A 233 13.70 8.00 4.98
C ASP A 233 14.84 8.24 3.95
N SER A 234 15.46 7.17 3.42
CA SER A 234 16.60 7.19 2.47
C SER A 234 16.26 7.45 0.98
N CYS A 235 15.17 8.17 0.66
CA CYS A 235 14.84 8.44 -0.74
C CYS A 235 15.90 9.31 -1.44
N SER A 236 16.35 8.86 -2.62
CA SER A 236 17.08 9.72 -3.57
C SER A 236 16.18 10.90 -4.00
N PRO A 237 16.75 12.11 -4.16
CA PRO A 237 16.00 13.28 -4.63
C PRO A 237 15.50 13.19 -6.07
N ASP A 238 15.97 12.21 -6.87
CA ASP A 238 15.72 12.11 -8.31
C ASP A 238 14.33 11.55 -8.69
N GLY A 239 13.37 11.61 -7.77
CA GLY A 239 11.99 11.20 -8.00
C GLY A 239 11.01 12.31 -7.72
N GLU A 240 11.30 13.54 -8.18
CA GLU A 240 10.27 14.58 -8.31
C GLU A 240 9.15 14.03 -9.20
N GLU A 241 8.12 13.47 -8.57
CA GLU A 241 6.83 13.30 -9.22
C GLU A 241 6.31 14.71 -9.54
N PRO A 242 5.85 14.96 -10.77
CA PRO A 242 5.27 16.25 -11.12
C PRO A 242 4.13 16.58 -10.14
N PRO A 243 3.86 17.88 -9.88
CA PRO A 243 2.74 18.27 -9.05
C PRO A 243 1.47 17.59 -9.57
N LEU A 244 0.66 17.09 -8.62
CA LEU A 244 -0.63 16.46 -8.87
C LEU A 244 -1.48 17.45 -9.70
N ASN A 245 -1.89 17.04 -10.90
CA ASN A 245 -2.83 17.78 -11.76
C ASN A 245 -4.26 17.31 -11.50
#